data_AF-A0A131YG89-F1
#
_entry.id   AF-A0A131YG89-F1
#
_cell.length_a   1.000
_cell.length_b   1.000
_cell.length_c   1.000
_cell.angle_alpha   90.00
_cell.angle_beta   90.00
_cell.angle_gamma   90.00
#
_symmetry.space_group_name_H-M   'P 1'
#
loop_
_entity.id
_entity.type
_entity.pdbx_description
1 polymer ?
#
loop_
_entity_poly.entity_id
_entity_poly.type
_entity_poly.pdbx_seq_one_letter_code
_entity_poly.pdbx_strand_id
1 'polypeptide(L)'
;MNAIASRRPLLIMLLPAILLYLRGACAFKDVEARRDILECDRRRYTCFYPEACDCNPRFGFGLRSQNAYYYSARTRGCLPGAFLGNCNGFRSMRECLSRCSGWRG
;
A
#
# COMPACT_ATOMS: atom_id res chain seq x y z
N MET A 1 38.83 -5.23 -54.05
CA MET A 1 39.08 -5.16 -52.60
C MET A 1 37.82 -4.60 -51.95
N ASN A 2 36.98 -5.44 -51.34
CA ASN A 2 35.75 -4.99 -50.69
C ASN A 2 35.91 -5.12 -49.18
N ALA A 3 36.05 -4.00 -48.49
CA ALA A 3 36.10 -3.97 -47.02
C ALA A 3 34.70 -4.26 -46.46
N ILE A 4 34.52 -5.42 -45.83
CA ILE A 4 33.34 -5.72 -45.02
C ILE A 4 33.47 -4.90 -43.74
N ALA A 5 32.78 -3.76 -43.69
CA ALA A 5 32.66 -2.97 -42.47
C ALA A 5 31.96 -3.82 -41.39
N SER A 6 32.75 -4.31 -40.43
CA SER A 6 32.26 -5.06 -39.28
C SER A 6 31.28 -4.19 -38.50
N ARG A 7 29.98 -4.57 -38.49
CA ARG A 7 28.92 -3.92 -37.71
C ARG A 7 28.99 -4.20 -36.20
N ARG A 8 30.05 -4.91 -35.76
CA ARG A 8 30.26 -5.35 -34.36
C ARG A 8 30.57 -4.23 -33.35
N PRO A 9 31.31 -3.14 -33.65
CA PRO A 9 31.62 -2.14 -32.63
C PRO A 9 30.40 -1.29 -32.26
N LEU A 10 29.42 -1.15 -33.17
CA LEU A 10 28.18 -0.43 -32.90
C LEU A 10 27.34 -1.15 -31.83
N LEU A 11 27.26 -2.48 -31.92
CA LEU A 11 26.54 -3.31 -30.96
C LEU A 11 27.19 -3.27 -29.56
N ILE A 12 28.52 -3.25 -29.51
CA ILE A 12 29.30 -3.19 -28.26
C ILE A 12 29.12 -1.83 -27.56
N MET A 13 28.97 -0.74 -28.32
CA MET A 13 28.75 0.61 -27.77
C MET A 13 27.29 0.84 -27.33
N LEU A 14 26.32 0.20 -27.99
CA LEU A 14 24.89 0.34 -27.66
C LEU A 14 24.47 -0.49 -26.45
N LEU A 15 25.09 -1.66 -26.23
CA LEU A 15 24.78 -2.54 -25.10
C LEU A 15 24.88 -1.86 -23.72
N PRO A 16 25.98 -1.16 -23.35
CA PRO A 16 26.09 -0.52 -22.05
C PRO A 16 25.08 0.61 -21.88
N ALA A 17 24.75 1.35 -22.95
CA ALA A 17 23.72 2.39 -22.91
C ALA A 17 22.32 1.79 -22.65
N ILE A 18 21.98 0.69 -23.31
CA ILE A 18 20.73 -0.04 -23.07
C ILE A 18 20.68 -0.57 -21.63
N LEU A 19 21.78 -1.14 -21.13
CA LEU A 19 21.87 -1.64 -19.76
C LEU A 19 21.75 -0.51 -18.71
N LEU A 20 22.31 0.67 -18.97
CA LEU A 20 22.15 1.86 -18.13
C LEU A 20 20.68 2.34 -18.10
N TYR A 21 20.01 2.38 -19.26
CA TYR A 21 18.59 2.70 -19.35
C TYR A 21 17.72 1.69 -18.60
N LEU A 22 17.98 0.39 -18.76
CA LEU A 22 17.23 -0.68 -18.07
C LEU A 22 17.44 -0.64 -16.54
N ARG A 23 18.65 -0.32 -16.07
CA ARG A 23 18.92 -0.15 -14.62
C ARG A 23 18.13 1.01 -14.01
N GLY A 24 17.94 2.11 -14.76
CA GLY A 24 17.11 3.23 -14.31
C GLY A 24 15.62 2.87 -14.18
N ALA A 25 15.10 2.03 -15.08
CA ALA A 25 13.71 1.59 -15.04
C ALA A 25 13.40 0.60 -13.90
N CYS A 26 14.38 -0.18 -13.44
CA CYS A 26 14.22 -1.11 -12.32
C CYS A 26 14.42 -0.48 -10.92
N ALA A 27 14.76 0.82 -10.86
CA ALA A 27 14.97 1.54 -9.60
C ALA A 27 13.69 2.16 -9.01
N PHE A 28 12.54 2.05 -9.68
CA PHE A 28 11.25 2.44 -9.09
C PHE A 28 10.72 1.30 -8.21
N LYS A 29 11.31 1.18 -7.02
CA LYS A 29 10.89 0.24 -5.96
C LYS A 29 9.79 0.80 -5.04
N ASP A 30 9.09 1.85 -5.46
CA ASP A 30 7.84 2.27 -4.83
C ASP A 30 6.65 1.81 -5.67
N VAL A 31 6.58 0.50 -5.91
CA VAL A 31 5.25 -0.11 -6.11
C VAL A 31 4.65 -0.12 -4.72
N GLU A 32 3.94 0.96 -4.40
CA GLU A 32 2.99 1.01 -3.28
C GLU A 32 2.20 -0.29 -3.35
N ALA A 33 2.53 -1.23 -2.45
CA ALA A 33 1.90 -2.53 -2.44
C ALA A 33 0.42 -2.24 -2.24
N ARG A 34 -0.38 -2.38 -3.31
CA ARG A 34 -1.82 -2.25 -3.23
C ARG A 34 -2.27 -3.38 -2.32
N ARG A 35 -2.36 -3.08 -1.02
CA ARG A 35 -2.90 -3.98 -0.03
C ARG A 35 -4.23 -4.44 -0.58
N ASP A 36 -4.36 -5.74 -0.79
CA ASP A 36 -5.56 -6.27 -1.42
C ASP A 36 -6.75 -5.78 -0.60
N ILE A 37 -7.70 -5.14 -1.27
CA ILE A 37 -8.89 -4.53 -0.65
C ILE A 37 -9.58 -5.54 0.27
N LEU A 38 -9.45 -6.83 -0.05
CA LEU A 38 -10.01 -7.93 0.72
C LEU A 38 -9.32 -8.17 2.07
N GLU A 39 -8.02 -7.90 2.24
CA GLU A 39 -7.30 -8.06 3.51
C GLU A 39 -7.88 -7.18 4.63
N CYS A 40 -8.59 -6.11 4.26
CA CYS A 40 -9.25 -5.21 5.19
C CYS A 40 -10.64 -5.70 5.67
N ASP A 41 -11.15 -6.84 5.21
CA ASP A 41 -12.37 -7.46 5.72
C ASP A 41 -12.05 -8.47 6.84
N ARG A 42 -12.31 -8.09 8.08
CA ARG A 42 -12.03 -8.92 9.26
C ARG A 42 -12.87 -10.18 9.36
N ARG A 43 -13.90 -10.31 8.53
CA ARG A 43 -14.73 -11.54 8.44
C ARG A 43 -14.05 -12.60 7.60
N ARG A 44 -13.09 -12.19 6.75
CA ARG A 44 -12.36 -13.08 5.83
C ARG A 44 -10.90 -13.27 6.25
N TYR A 45 -10.28 -12.27 6.86
CA TYR A 45 -8.86 -12.28 7.21
C TYR A 45 -8.60 -11.80 8.65
N THR A 46 -7.43 -12.15 9.17
CA THR A 46 -6.93 -11.65 10.46
C THR A 46 -6.40 -10.23 10.30
N CYS A 47 -6.84 -9.31 11.15
CA CYS A 47 -6.31 -7.95 11.17
C CYS A 47 -5.03 -7.86 12.01
N PHE A 48 -3.94 -7.41 11.41
CA PHE A 48 -2.67 -7.11 12.10
C PHE A 48 -2.58 -5.62 12.40
N TYR A 49 -2.21 -5.26 13.63
CA TYR A 49 -2.11 -3.87 14.08
C TYR A 49 -0.66 -3.56 14.46
N PRO A 50 -0.18 -2.33 14.16
CA PRO A 50 -0.97 -1.15 13.76
C PRO A 50 -1.26 -1.04 12.25
N GLU A 51 -0.76 -1.94 11.40
CA GLU A 51 -0.81 -1.76 9.96
C GLU A 51 -2.25 -1.70 9.42
N ALA A 52 -3.18 -2.47 9.99
CA ALA A 52 -4.58 -2.45 9.56
C ALA A 52 -5.30 -1.12 9.88
N CYS A 53 -4.68 -0.21 10.64
CA CYS A 53 -5.16 1.15 10.82
C CYS A 53 -5.14 1.97 9.50
N ASP A 54 -4.41 1.50 8.46
CA ASP A 54 -4.41 2.09 7.12
C ASP A 54 -5.53 1.59 6.22
N CYS A 55 -6.28 0.57 6.64
CA CYS A 55 -7.42 0.12 5.87
C CYS A 55 -8.40 1.27 5.65
N ASN A 56 -8.78 1.49 4.39
CA ASN A 56 -9.68 2.58 4.03
C ASN A 56 -11.01 2.40 4.79
N PRO A 57 -11.40 3.33 5.68
CA PRO A 57 -12.57 3.19 6.52
C PRO A 57 -13.89 3.19 5.72
N ARG A 58 -13.85 3.58 4.44
CA ARG A 58 -14.99 3.57 3.53
C ARG A 58 -15.26 2.22 2.90
N PHE A 59 -14.37 1.23 3.06
CA PHE A 59 -14.69 -0.12 2.65
C PHE A 59 -15.85 -0.63 3.51
N GLY A 60 -16.99 -0.85 2.85
CA GLY A 60 -18.30 -1.14 3.45
C GLY A 60 -18.43 -2.55 4.02
N PHE A 61 -17.40 -3.03 4.71
CA PHE A 61 -17.37 -4.37 5.25
C PHE A 61 -18.21 -4.46 6.52
N GLY A 62 -19.35 -5.15 6.45
CA GLY A 62 -20.25 -5.36 7.58
C GLY A 62 -21.16 -4.15 7.88
N LEU A 63 -21.69 -4.09 9.10
CA LEU A 63 -22.63 -3.05 9.51
C LEU A 63 -21.94 -1.72 9.78
N ARG A 64 -22.51 -0.64 9.24
CA ARG A 64 -22.12 0.72 9.60
C ARG A 64 -22.73 1.11 10.95
N SER A 65 -21.93 1.71 11.83
CA SER A 65 -22.40 2.22 13.12
C SER A 65 -21.83 3.60 13.41
N GLN A 66 -22.69 4.53 13.84
CA GLN A 66 -22.27 5.86 14.27
C GLN A 66 -21.50 5.84 15.60
N ASN A 67 -21.76 4.82 16.43
CA ASN A 67 -21.08 4.61 17.72
C ASN A 67 -19.76 3.83 17.57
N ALA A 68 -19.40 3.42 16.36
CA ALA A 68 -18.12 2.79 16.05
C ALA A 68 -17.09 3.83 15.60
N TYR A 69 -15.81 3.50 15.72
CA TYR A 69 -14.69 4.41 15.45
C TYR A 69 -13.75 3.85 14.40
N TYR A 70 -13.08 4.70 13.63
CA TYR A 70 -11.99 4.31 12.74
C TYR A 70 -10.80 5.25 12.95
N TYR A 71 -9.59 4.77 12.69
CA TYR A 71 -8.40 5.61 12.73
C TYR A 71 -8.21 6.36 11.41
N SER A 72 -7.87 7.64 11.53
CA SER A 72 -7.52 8.52 10.41
C SER A 72 -6.09 9.01 10.59
N ALA A 73 -5.19 8.56 9.71
CA ALA A 73 -3.80 9.04 9.68
C ALA A 73 -3.72 10.55 9.39
N ARG A 74 -4.68 11.09 8.62
CA ARG A 74 -4.77 12.53 8.32
C ARG A 74 -4.97 13.38 9.58
N THR A 75 -5.87 12.95 10.48
CA THR A 75 -6.15 13.66 11.73
C THR A 75 -5.36 13.12 12.91
N ARG A 76 -4.58 12.05 12.70
CA ARG A 76 -3.84 11.28 13.71
C ARG A 76 -4.72 10.92 14.90
N GLY A 77 -5.93 10.45 14.61
CA GLY A 77 -6.94 10.24 15.65
C GLY A 77 -8.08 9.36 15.20
N CYS A 78 -8.88 8.95 16.18
CA CYS A 78 -10.03 8.08 16.00
C CYS A 78 -11.30 8.92 15.80
N LEU A 79 -12.01 8.66 14.71
CA LEU A 79 -13.21 9.38 14.28
C LEU A 79 -14.43 8.46 14.30
N PRO A 80 -15.64 8.97 14.58
CA PRO A 80 -16.86 8.16 14.61
C PRO A 80 -17.34 7.76 13.20
N GLY A 81 -18.17 6.72 13.13
CA GLY A 81 -18.89 6.33 11.91
C GLY A 81 -18.18 5.26 11.07
N ALA A 82 -17.82 4.14 11.69
CA ALA A 82 -17.09 3.05 11.03
C ALA A 82 -17.96 1.86 10.61
N PHE A 83 -17.40 1.03 9.72
CA PHE A 83 -17.94 -0.30 9.37
C PHE A 83 -17.29 -1.37 10.26
N LEU A 84 -18.10 -2.14 11.00
CA LEU A 84 -17.58 -3.08 12.01
C LEU A 84 -16.87 -4.31 11.45
N GLY A 85 -17.09 -4.63 10.17
CA GLY A 85 -16.34 -5.67 9.46
C GLY A 85 -15.05 -5.16 8.80
N ASN A 86 -14.80 -3.84 8.82
CA ASN A 86 -13.54 -3.28 8.35
C ASN A 86 -12.49 -3.48 9.45
N CYS A 87 -11.27 -3.88 9.10
CA CYS A 87 -10.18 -3.97 10.06
C CYS A 87 -9.89 -2.62 10.74
N ASN A 88 -10.08 -1.49 10.05
CA ASN A 88 -10.03 -0.15 10.63
C ASN A 88 -11.39 0.29 11.24
N GLY A 89 -12.21 -0.63 11.73
CA GLY A 89 -13.47 -0.32 12.43
C GLY A 89 -13.46 -0.86 13.85
N PHE A 90 -13.65 -0.02 14.86
CA PHE A 90 -13.53 -0.38 16.27
C PHE A 90 -14.84 -0.13 17.00
N ARG A 91 -15.14 -0.95 18.02
CA ARG A 91 -16.40 -0.82 18.78
C ARG A 91 -16.35 0.32 19.80
N SER A 92 -15.16 0.80 20.14
CA SER A 92 -14.97 1.88 21.09
C SER A 92 -13.78 2.77 20.73
N MET A 93 -13.83 4.02 21.18
CA MET A 93 -12.74 4.98 21.07
C MET A 93 -11.44 4.44 21.70
N ARG A 94 -11.56 3.81 22.88
CA ARG A 94 -10.43 3.23 23.60
C ARG A 94 -9.73 2.13 22.82
N GLU A 95 -10.48 1.25 22.18
CA GLU A 95 -9.91 0.18 21.34
C GLU A 95 -9.18 0.74 20.12
N CYS A 96 -9.78 1.74 19.45
CA CYS A 96 -9.15 2.40 18.31
C CYS A 96 -7.81 3.05 18.71
N LEU A 97 -7.82 3.81 19.82
CA LEU A 97 -6.62 4.45 20.33
C LEU A 97 -5.59 3.40 20.76
N SER A 98 -5.97 2.34 21.49
CA SER A 98 -5.00 1.35 21.95
C SER A 98 -4.30 0.61 20.81
N ARG A 99 -4.94 0.49 19.65
CA ARG A 99 -4.40 -0.22 18.48
C ARG A 99 -3.65 0.68 17.50
N CYS A 100 -4.07 1.94 17.37
CA CYS A 100 -3.60 2.84 16.31
C CYS A 100 -2.93 4.12 16.83
N SER A 101 -2.93 4.39 18.13
CA SER A 101 -2.29 5.61 18.66
C SER A 101 -0.79 5.59 18.35
N GLY A 102 -0.31 6.68 17.75
CA GLY A 102 1.07 6.80 17.30
C GLY A 102 1.35 6.25 15.90
N TRP A 103 0.40 5.54 15.27
CA TRP A 103 0.53 5.07 13.88
C TRP A 103 0.56 6.25 12.89
N ARG A 104 1.47 6.24 11.92
CA ARG A 104 1.64 7.36 10.98
C ARG A 104 1.36 7.04 9.51
N GLY A 105 1.17 5.77 9.15
CA GLY A 105 1.13 5.34 7.76
C GLY A 105 2.51 5.48 7.15
#